data_AF-B4Q7C0-F1
#
_entry.id   AF-B4Q7C0-F1
#
_cell.length_a   1.000
_cell.length_b   1.000
_cell.length_c   1.000
_cell.angle_alpha   90.00
_cell.angle_beta   90.00
_cell.angle_gamma   90.00
#
_symmetry.space_group_name_H-M   'P 1'
#
loop_
_entity.id
_entity.type
_entity.pdbx_description
1 polymer ?
#
loop_
_entity_poly.entity_id
_entity_poly.type
_entity_poly.pdbx_seq_one_letter_code
_entity_poly.pdbx_strand_id
1 'polypeptide(L)'
;MQNAGKIKFDPPKVPVIFVLGGPGSGKVTHCDTFMQERRGVTHINMMDLLQQYAMGNDMQDFSQLSSKTVTEVLMLEMKMAPAAKAYLISGYPRSMRDVVEYSEKIQVVNGVILISWRQSVLQKQIDYGAKLGHVVLSLAKMELENFFKNVMPVADYFDQSDMLLAVNGERAPTEVYKDFRTAVLDILSTLENQEAVMNGVTEDNVTNASETAGTVLARDLAIERMDGGPNGAVTALKTGTTSADDDSGVVVTQQPKLRQVAGPNESGSDLPPIIWVIGGPGSNKATLCLKAVGLNPGWAHISVGRLLRNITDSAPRANTESFAVKEALAAGDMAPEKSLNQLLETNLRQLRDRTGIIVDGYPRNLQQVKYFENKYKQRPPIILLDCSKLQLGRGRIDDTVSSLSPSPGTLS
;
A
#
# COMPACT_ATOMS: atom_id res chain seq x y z
N MET A 1 29.02 8.71 -16.43
CA MET A 1 29.89 7.52 -16.58
C MET A 1 29.02 6.28 -16.48
N GLN A 2 29.11 5.35 -17.43
CA GLN A 2 28.35 4.09 -17.39
C GLN A 2 29.14 3.05 -16.57
N ASN A 3 28.59 2.61 -15.43
CA ASN A 3 29.10 1.47 -14.67
C ASN A 3 28.05 0.35 -14.65
N ALA A 4 27.73 -0.18 -15.83
CA ALA A 4 26.88 -1.37 -15.99
C ALA A 4 27.75 -2.64 -15.97
N GLY A 5 28.40 -2.91 -14.83
CA GLY A 5 28.99 -4.23 -14.62
C GLY A 5 27.88 -5.27 -14.62
N LYS A 6 28.03 -6.36 -15.40
CA LYS A 6 27.08 -7.49 -15.38
C LYS A 6 26.92 -7.96 -13.93
N ILE A 7 25.75 -7.69 -13.34
CA ILE A 7 25.43 -8.18 -12.00
C ILE A 7 25.40 -9.70 -12.11
N LYS A 8 26.39 -10.37 -11.50
CA LYS A 8 26.31 -11.82 -11.31
C LYS A 8 25.17 -12.06 -10.31
N PHE A 9 24.08 -12.58 -10.85
CA PHE A 9 22.89 -12.97 -10.15
C PHE A 9 22.75 -14.48 -10.31
N ASP A 10 22.75 -15.18 -9.18
CA ASP A 10 22.45 -16.60 -9.14
C ASP A 10 20.93 -16.70 -8.85
N PRO A 11 20.14 -17.44 -9.65
CA PRO A 11 18.70 -17.60 -9.43
C PRO A 11 18.34 -18.04 -8.00
N PRO A 12 17.17 -17.63 -7.48
CA PRO A 12 16.75 -18.00 -6.14
C PRO A 12 16.55 -19.51 -6.06
N LYS A 13 17.20 -20.15 -5.08
CA LYS A 13 17.02 -21.59 -4.77
C LYS A 13 15.82 -21.87 -3.88
N VAL A 14 14.92 -20.89 -3.74
CA VAL A 14 13.79 -20.92 -2.82
C VAL A 14 12.52 -20.55 -3.59
N PRO A 15 11.34 -21.05 -3.18
CA PRO A 15 10.12 -20.87 -3.94
C PRO A 15 9.79 -19.41 -4.22
N VAL A 16 9.39 -19.11 -5.46
CA VAL A 16 8.89 -17.80 -5.87
C VAL A 16 7.43 -17.91 -6.29
N ILE A 17 6.58 -17.12 -5.66
CA ILE A 17 5.13 -17.08 -5.90
C ILE A 17 4.72 -15.67 -6.29
N PHE A 18 4.13 -15.50 -7.48
CA PHE A 18 3.54 -14.22 -7.89
C PHE A 18 2.13 -14.06 -7.31
N VAL A 19 1.77 -12.86 -6.86
CA VAL A 19 0.45 -12.55 -6.33
C VAL A 19 -0.20 -11.44 -7.16
N LEU A 20 -1.13 -11.86 -8.02
CA LEU A 20 -1.87 -11.03 -8.96
C LEU A 20 -3.25 -10.65 -8.38
N GLY A 21 -3.79 -9.55 -8.89
CA GLY A 21 -5.13 -9.07 -8.53
C GLY A 21 -5.27 -7.57 -8.81
N GLY A 22 -6.51 -7.13 -9.03
CA GLY A 22 -6.84 -5.74 -9.38
C GLY A 22 -6.47 -4.70 -8.30
N PRO A 23 -6.67 -3.40 -8.59
CA PRO A 23 -6.62 -2.38 -7.54
C PRO A 23 -7.65 -2.69 -6.44
N GLY A 24 -7.30 -2.46 -5.17
CA GLY A 24 -8.20 -2.77 -4.05
C GLY A 24 -8.36 -4.25 -3.66
N SER A 25 -7.84 -5.21 -4.43
CA SER A 25 -8.06 -6.66 -4.22
C SER A 25 -7.46 -7.27 -2.93
N GLY A 26 -6.84 -6.48 -2.05
CA GLY A 26 -6.23 -6.95 -0.81
C GLY A 26 -4.85 -7.63 -0.94
N LYS A 27 -4.32 -7.86 -2.15
CA LYS A 27 -3.08 -8.64 -2.39
C LYS A 27 -1.90 -8.31 -1.46
N VAL A 28 -1.56 -7.02 -1.32
CA VAL A 28 -0.47 -6.53 -0.44
C VAL A 28 -0.73 -6.93 1.02
N THR A 29 -1.95 -6.69 1.51
CA THR A 29 -2.37 -6.98 2.89
C THR A 29 -2.34 -8.48 3.19
N HIS A 30 -2.75 -9.33 2.25
CA HIS A 30 -2.70 -10.79 2.43
C HIS A 30 -1.26 -11.31 2.46
N CYS A 31 -0.37 -10.81 1.58
CA CYS A 31 1.06 -11.14 1.64
C CYS A 31 1.71 -10.68 2.95
N ASP A 32 1.46 -9.44 3.39
CA ASP A 32 2.01 -8.90 4.64
C ASP A 32 1.55 -9.68 5.88
N THR A 33 0.30 -10.14 5.89
CA THR A 33 -0.26 -10.94 6.99
C THR A 33 0.37 -12.34 7.00
N PHE A 34 0.50 -12.99 5.85
CA PHE A 34 1.13 -14.30 5.74
C PHE A 34 2.63 -14.26 6.09
N MET A 35 3.35 -13.22 5.69
CA MET A 35 4.75 -12.97 6.08
C MET A 35 4.91 -12.86 7.61
N GLN A 36 3.94 -12.27 8.31
CA GLN A 36 3.95 -12.19 9.78
C GLN A 36 3.65 -13.55 10.45
N GLU A 37 2.80 -14.38 9.85
CA GLU A 37 2.49 -15.74 10.34
C GLU A 37 3.62 -16.76 10.07
N ARG A 38 4.35 -16.63 8.96
CA ARG A 38 5.32 -17.63 8.48
C ARG A 38 6.74 -17.07 8.44
N ARG A 39 7.52 -17.41 9.48
CA ARG A 39 8.96 -17.12 9.56
C ARG A 39 9.72 -17.63 8.33
N GLY A 40 10.49 -16.74 7.71
CA GLY A 40 11.30 -17.03 6.54
C GLY A 40 10.61 -16.73 5.20
N VAL A 41 9.32 -16.43 5.18
CA VAL A 41 8.69 -15.87 3.97
C VAL A 41 9.06 -14.39 3.87
N THR A 42 9.38 -13.91 2.67
CA THR A 42 9.62 -12.50 2.37
C THR A 42 8.59 -12.01 1.37
N HIS A 43 7.86 -10.94 1.72
CA HIS A 43 6.98 -10.25 0.78
C HIS A 43 7.75 -9.12 0.07
N ILE A 44 7.80 -9.17 -1.25
CA ILE A 44 8.31 -8.13 -2.14
C ILE A 44 7.12 -7.42 -2.78
N ASN A 45 6.87 -6.16 -2.38
CA ASN A 45 5.89 -5.31 -3.04
C ASN A 45 6.57 -4.50 -4.15
N MET A 46 6.49 -4.97 -5.40
CA MET A 46 7.12 -4.28 -6.53
C MET A 46 6.53 -2.89 -6.80
N MET A 47 5.30 -2.60 -6.36
CA MET A 47 4.74 -1.24 -6.51
C MET A 47 5.53 -0.22 -5.69
N ASP A 48 5.93 -0.56 -4.47
CA ASP A 48 6.69 0.35 -3.60
C ASP A 48 8.15 0.46 -4.06
N LEU A 49 8.77 -0.65 -4.48
CA LEU A 49 10.15 -0.65 -5.00
C LEU A 49 10.31 0.16 -6.28
N LEU A 50 9.36 0.05 -7.22
CA LEU A 50 9.39 0.84 -8.45
C LEU A 50 9.11 2.32 -8.22
N GLN A 51 8.30 2.66 -7.22
CA GLN A 51 8.13 4.06 -6.78
C GLN A 51 9.40 4.62 -6.16
N GLN A 52 10.05 3.87 -5.25
CA GLN A 52 11.33 4.25 -4.65
C GLN A 52 12.43 4.42 -5.72
N TYR A 53 12.50 3.48 -6.68
CA TYR A 53 13.44 3.56 -7.80
C TYR A 53 13.17 4.80 -8.66
N ALA A 54 11.91 5.07 -9.02
CA ALA A 54 11.54 6.24 -9.81
C ALA A 54 11.89 7.56 -9.09
N MET A 55 11.54 7.68 -7.80
CA MET A 55 11.88 8.85 -6.98
C MET A 55 13.40 9.03 -6.84
N GLY A 56 14.17 7.95 -6.71
CA GLY A 56 15.63 7.99 -6.65
C GLY A 56 16.34 8.30 -7.97
N ASN A 57 15.60 8.36 -9.09
CA ASN A 57 16.11 8.67 -10.43
C ASN A 57 15.35 9.85 -11.08
N ASP A 58 14.70 10.71 -10.28
CA ASP A 58 13.91 11.87 -10.70
C ASP A 58 12.80 11.57 -11.75
N MET A 59 12.31 10.33 -11.78
CA MET A 59 11.23 9.89 -12.66
C MET A 59 9.87 10.12 -12.00
N GLN A 60 8.98 10.86 -12.68
CA GLN A 60 7.62 11.13 -12.18
C GLN A 60 6.67 9.92 -12.30
N ASP A 61 6.95 8.98 -13.21
CA ASP A 61 6.06 7.87 -13.55
C ASP A 61 6.83 6.56 -13.69
N PHE A 62 6.67 5.67 -12.71
CA PHE A 62 7.29 4.35 -12.68
C PHE A 62 6.64 3.35 -13.65
N SER A 63 5.47 3.65 -14.24
CA SER A 63 4.84 2.78 -15.24
C SER A 63 5.67 2.71 -16.53
N GLN A 64 6.45 3.76 -16.81
CA GLN A 64 7.34 3.87 -17.98
C GLN A 64 8.64 3.06 -17.82
N LEU A 65 8.93 2.50 -16.64
CA LEU A 65 10.10 1.66 -16.42
C LEU A 65 10.04 0.40 -17.28
N SER A 66 11.11 0.16 -18.04
CA SER A 66 11.24 -1.01 -18.92
C SER A 66 11.18 -2.32 -18.12
N SER A 67 10.65 -3.39 -18.72
CA SER A 67 10.60 -4.73 -18.11
C SER A 67 11.98 -5.19 -17.64
N LYS A 68 13.03 -4.85 -18.40
CA LYS A 68 14.44 -5.04 -18.03
C LYS A 68 14.80 -4.38 -16.70
N THR A 69 14.53 -3.09 -16.56
CA THR A 69 14.80 -2.33 -15.33
C THR A 69 14.00 -2.88 -14.16
N VAL A 70 12.72 -3.18 -14.36
CA VAL A 70 11.85 -3.71 -13.30
C VAL A 70 12.32 -5.08 -12.81
N THR A 71 12.75 -5.95 -13.72
CA THR A 71 13.31 -7.27 -13.37
C THR A 71 14.65 -7.10 -12.66
N GLU A 72 15.49 -6.14 -13.06
CA GLU A 72 16.76 -5.81 -12.37
C GLU A 72 16.53 -5.27 -10.93
N VAL A 73 15.49 -4.47 -10.69
CA VAL A 73 15.09 -4.05 -9.33
C VAL A 73 14.63 -5.25 -8.49
N LEU A 74 13.83 -6.14 -9.06
CA LEU A 74 13.39 -7.37 -8.38
C LEU A 74 14.56 -8.31 -8.03
N MET A 75 15.52 -8.48 -8.95
CA MET A 75 16.75 -9.25 -8.72
C MET A 75 17.58 -8.66 -7.57
N LEU A 76 17.66 -7.32 -7.48
CA LEU A 76 18.38 -6.65 -6.41
C LEU A 76 17.72 -6.90 -5.05
N GLU A 77 16.39 -6.81 -4.97
CA GLU A 77 15.65 -7.06 -3.73
C GLU A 77 15.82 -8.50 -3.23
N MET A 78 15.66 -9.49 -4.13
CA MET A 78 15.93 -10.91 -3.80
C MET A 78 17.36 -11.10 -3.28
N LYS A 79 18.34 -10.39 -3.83
CA LYS A 79 19.74 -10.46 -3.39
C LYS A 79 19.97 -9.81 -2.02
N MET A 80 19.14 -8.84 -1.62
CA MET A 80 19.19 -8.22 -0.29
C MET A 80 18.49 -9.05 0.80
N ALA A 81 17.70 -10.07 0.42
CA ALA A 81 16.99 -10.95 1.33
C ALA A 81 17.50 -12.42 1.35
N PRO A 82 18.81 -12.69 1.47
CA PRO A 82 19.38 -14.04 1.30
C PRO A 82 18.95 -15.07 2.36
N ALA A 83 18.30 -14.64 3.44
CA ALA A 83 17.73 -15.50 4.47
C ALA A 83 16.27 -15.91 4.20
N ALA A 84 15.68 -15.45 3.09
CA ALA A 84 14.34 -15.85 2.67
C ALA A 84 14.30 -17.34 2.32
N LYS A 85 13.27 -18.02 2.83
CA LYS A 85 12.89 -19.41 2.52
C LYS A 85 11.82 -19.50 1.43
N ALA A 86 11.13 -18.39 1.13
CA ALA A 86 10.20 -18.25 0.01
C ALA A 86 9.93 -16.77 -0.26
N TYR A 87 9.66 -16.42 -1.51
CA TYR A 87 9.28 -15.07 -1.94
C TYR A 87 7.82 -15.02 -2.37
N LEU A 88 7.05 -14.12 -1.75
CA LEU A 88 5.76 -13.66 -2.28
C LEU A 88 6.00 -12.34 -2.98
N ILE A 89 5.65 -12.21 -4.27
CA ILE A 89 5.88 -10.98 -5.03
C ILE A 89 4.53 -10.42 -5.46
N SER A 90 4.17 -9.24 -4.97
CA SER A 90 2.94 -8.55 -5.37
C SER A 90 3.23 -7.36 -6.30
N GLY A 91 2.31 -7.10 -7.23
CA GLY A 91 2.44 -6.02 -8.20
C GLY A 91 3.37 -6.31 -9.40
N TYR A 92 3.78 -7.57 -9.57
CA TYR A 92 4.58 -8.06 -10.70
C TYR A 92 4.21 -9.52 -10.99
N PRO A 93 4.26 -10.00 -12.25
CA PRO A 93 4.55 -9.25 -13.48
C PRO A 93 3.45 -8.24 -13.84
N ARG A 94 3.80 -7.09 -14.44
CA ARG A 94 2.82 -6.06 -14.83
C ARG A 94 2.30 -6.24 -16.26
N SER A 95 2.98 -7.06 -17.06
CA SER A 95 2.64 -7.38 -18.45
C SER A 95 3.35 -8.65 -18.91
N MET A 96 2.95 -9.22 -20.05
CA MET A 96 3.67 -10.34 -20.68
C MET A 96 5.15 -10.01 -21.01
N ARG A 97 5.52 -8.74 -21.17
CA ARG A 97 6.95 -8.36 -21.36
C ARG A 97 7.76 -8.54 -20.08
N ASP A 98 7.14 -8.30 -18.93
CA ASP A 98 7.75 -8.56 -17.63
C ASP A 98 7.93 -10.09 -17.44
N VAL A 99 6.96 -10.92 -17.89
CA VAL A 99 7.08 -12.39 -17.88
C VAL A 99 8.25 -12.89 -18.73
N VAL A 100 8.38 -12.39 -19.97
CA VAL A 100 9.48 -12.78 -20.87
C VAL A 100 10.83 -12.42 -20.25
N GLU A 101 11.02 -11.18 -19.82
CA GLU A 101 12.28 -10.74 -19.18
C GLU A 101 12.59 -11.53 -17.89
N TYR A 102 11.57 -11.88 -17.09
CA TYR A 102 11.72 -12.75 -15.93
C TYR A 102 12.23 -14.14 -16.31
N SER A 103 11.64 -14.73 -17.36
CA SER A 103 11.98 -16.06 -17.87
C SER A 103 13.37 -16.13 -18.52
N GLU A 104 13.92 -15.00 -18.96
CA GLU A 104 15.30 -14.95 -19.47
C GLU A 104 16.34 -14.85 -18.34
N LYS A 105 15.99 -14.25 -17.19
CA LYS A 105 16.94 -13.87 -16.13
C LYS A 105 16.86 -14.67 -14.83
N ILE A 106 15.65 -14.98 -14.37
CA ILE A 106 15.41 -15.58 -13.05
C ILE A 106 14.91 -17.02 -13.17
N GLN A 107 14.03 -17.31 -14.15
CA GLN A 107 13.52 -18.65 -14.52
C GLN A 107 12.70 -19.40 -13.45
N VAL A 108 12.92 -19.15 -12.17
CA VAL A 108 12.26 -19.85 -11.06
C VAL A 108 10.92 -19.19 -10.75
N VAL A 109 9.82 -19.85 -11.15
CA VAL A 109 8.46 -19.56 -10.70
C VAL A 109 7.85 -20.88 -10.23
N ASN A 110 7.25 -20.89 -9.05
CA ASN A 110 6.68 -22.11 -8.46
C ASN A 110 5.15 -22.07 -8.37
N GLY A 111 4.55 -20.90 -8.57
CA GLY A 111 3.11 -20.74 -8.65
C GLY A 111 2.71 -19.27 -8.75
N VAL A 112 1.45 -19.05 -9.13
CA VAL A 112 0.84 -17.74 -9.25
C VAL A 112 -0.51 -17.79 -8.56
N ILE A 113 -0.79 -16.81 -7.70
CA ILE A 113 -2.07 -16.68 -7.01
C ILE A 113 -2.79 -15.47 -7.57
N LEU A 114 -3.96 -15.67 -8.18
CA LEU A 114 -4.83 -14.59 -8.62
C LEU A 114 -5.94 -14.38 -7.59
N ILE A 115 -5.95 -13.23 -6.92
CA ILE A 115 -7.13 -12.80 -6.15
C ILE A 115 -8.16 -12.27 -7.16
N SER A 116 -9.06 -13.16 -7.55
CA SER A 116 -10.04 -12.95 -8.61
C SER A 116 -11.24 -12.15 -8.13
N TRP A 117 -11.65 -11.19 -8.96
CA TRP A 117 -12.79 -10.30 -8.77
C TRP A 117 -13.47 -10.11 -10.12
N ARG A 118 -14.80 -10.19 -10.20
CA ARG A 118 -15.50 -9.79 -11.42
C ARG A 118 -15.30 -8.30 -11.66
N GLN A 119 -14.94 -7.93 -12.89
CA GLN A 119 -14.71 -6.53 -13.29
C GLN A 119 -15.86 -5.61 -12.87
N SER A 120 -17.10 -6.06 -13.03
CA SER A 120 -18.30 -5.29 -12.67
C SER A 120 -18.48 -5.08 -11.16
N VAL A 121 -17.95 -5.97 -10.31
CA VAL A 121 -17.96 -5.82 -8.85
C VAL A 121 -16.86 -4.84 -8.42
N LEU A 122 -15.65 -5.01 -8.94
CA LEU A 122 -14.54 -4.13 -8.61
C LEU A 122 -14.77 -2.69 -9.14
N GLN A 123 -15.39 -2.55 -10.32
CA GLN A 123 -15.85 -1.28 -10.86
C GLN A 123 -16.88 -0.61 -9.93
N LYS A 124 -17.88 -1.35 -9.45
CA LYS A 124 -18.86 -0.85 -8.47
C LYS A 124 -18.20 -0.43 -7.15
N GLN A 125 -17.20 -1.16 -6.66
CA GLN A 125 -16.45 -0.78 -5.46
C GLN A 125 -15.64 0.50 -5.67
N ILE A 126 -15.00 0.68 -6.84
CA ILE A 126 -14.28 1.91 -7.20
C ILE A 126 -15.27 3.08 -7.32
N ASP A 127 -16.40 2.92 -8.00
CA ASP A 127 -17.43 3.96 -8.12
C ASP A 127 -18.04 4.32 -6.75
N TYR A 128 -18.19 3.35 -5.84
CA TYR A 128 -18.66 3.58 -4.47
C TYR A 128 -17.61 4.29 -3.60
N GLY A 129 -16.35 3.83 -3.65
CA GLY A 129 -15.22 4.46 -2.93
C GLY A 129 -14.93 5.89 -3.42
N ALA A 130 -15.15 6.16 -4.70
CA ALA A 130 -15.05 7.50 -5.26
C ALA A 130 -16.22 8.42 -4.82
N LYS A 131 -17.45 7.91 -4.74
CA LYS A 131 -18.59 8.65 -4.17
C LYS A 131 -18.39 9.04 -2.71
N LEU A 132 -17.64 8.22 -1.96
CA LEU A 132 -17.24 8.50 -0.58
C LEU A 132 -15.94 9.35 -0.48
N GLY A 133 -15.30 9.69 -1.61
CA GLY A 133 -14.11 10.54 -1.65
C GLY A 133 -12.78 9.84 -1.38
N HIS A 134 -12.75 8.52 -1.18
CA HIS A 134 -11.52 7.76 -0.87
C HIS A 134 -10.68 7.40 -2.10
N VAL A 135 -11.25 7.50 -3.29
CA VAL A 135 -10.63 7.01 -4.52
C VAL A 135 -10.70 8.06 -5.63
N VAL A 136 -9.55 8.39 -6.21
CA VAL A 136 -9.49 9.20 -7.43
C VAL A 136 -10.03 8.36 -8.58
N LEU A 137 -11.29 8.59 -8.95
CA LEU A 137 -12.06 7.73 -9.84
C LEU A 137 -11.39 7.45 -11.19
N SER A 138 -10.80 8.48 -11.79
CA SER A 138 -10.08 8.39 -13.07
C SER A 138 -8.86 7.48 -12.97
N LEU A 139 -8.06 7.64 -11.92
CA LEU A 139 -6.87 6.82 -11.67
C LEU A 139 -7.25 5.37 -11.39
N ALA A 140 -8.23 5.11 -10.53
CA ALA A 140 -8.62 3.75 -10.20
C ALA A 140 -9.29 3.01 -11.39
N LYS A 141 -10.02 3.72 -12.25
CA LYS A 141 -10.49 3.18 -13.54
C LYS A 141 -9.32 2.86 -14.47
N MET A 142 -8.34 3.75 -14.60
CA MET A 142 -7.13 3.50 -15.38
C MET A 142 -6.31 2.31 -14.83
N GLU A 143 -6.15 2.17 -13.52
CA GLU A 143 -5.50 1.00 -12.90
C GLU A 143 -6.29 -0.29 -13.15
N LEU A 144 -7.63 -0.23 -13.15
CA LEU A 144 -8.49 -1.38 -13.43
C LEU A 144 -8.41 -1.81 -14.90
N GLU A 145 -8.51 -0.87 -15.83
CA GLU A 145 -8.34 -1.11 -17.26
C GLU A 145 -6.94 -1.65 -17.56
N ASN A 146 -5.90 -1.09 -16.94
CA ASN A 146 -4.53 -1.58 -17.06
C ASN A 146 -4.38 -3.02 -16.51
N PHE A 147 -5.03 -3.34 -15.39
CA PHE A 147 -5.04 -4.69 -14.84
C PHE A 147 -5.66 -5.71 -15.82
N PHE A 148 -6.88 -5.45 -16.32
CA PHE A 148 -7.52 -6.36 -17.28
C PHE A 148 -6.81 -6.42 -18.63
N LYS A 149 -6.21 -5.32 -19.10
CA LYS A 149 -5.52 -5.25 -20.39
C LYS A 149 -4.14 -5.91 -20.39
N ASN A 150 -3.37 -5.77 -19.30
CA ASN A 150 -1.96 -6.15 -19.27
C ASN A 150 -1.63 -7.25 -18.26
N VAL A 151 -2.36 -7.36 -17.14
CA VAL A 151 -2.07 -8.33 -16.06
C VAL A 151 -2.92 -9.59 -16.16
N MET A 152 -4.19 -9.52 -16.60
CA MET A 152 -4.98 -10.74 -16.83
C MET A 152 -4.36 -11.69 -17.88
N PRO A 153 -3.80 -11.22 -19.01
CA PRO A 153 -3.07 -12.09 -19.94
C PRO A 153 -1.86 -12.83 -19.31
N VAL A 154 -1.29 -12.27 -18.23
CA VAL A 154 -0.25 -12.96 -17.43
C VAL A 154 -0.85 -14.09 -16.62
N ALA A 155 -2.02 -13.88 -16.00
CA ALA A 155 -2.75 -14.95 -15.31
C ALA A 155 -3.13 -16.06 -16.30
N ASP A 156 -3.72 -15.72 -17.45
CA ASP A 156 -4.13 -16.68 -18.49
C ASP A 156 -2.96 -17.53 -19.01
N TYR A 157 -1.75 -16.96 -19.10
CA TYR A 157 -0.52 -17.67 -19.47
C TYR A 157 -0.09 -18.70 -18.42
N PHE A 158 -0.19 -18.35 -17.14
CA PHE A 158 0.15 -19.26 -16.04
C PHE A 158 -0.96 -20.30 -15.77
N ASP A 159 -2.21 -19.99 -16.10
CA ASP A 159 -3.35 -20.93 -16.09
C ASP A 159 -3.14 -22.05 -17.11
N GLN A 160 -2.76 -21.70 -18.35
CA GLN A 160 -2.37 -22.65 -19.40
C GLN A 160 -1.14 -23.52 -19.07
N SER A 161 -0.41 -23.16 -18.00
CA SER A 161 0.78 -23.88 -17.53
C SER A 161 0.53 -24.65 -16.23
N ASP A 162 -0.73 -24.79 -15.79
CA ASP A 162 -1.14 -25.40 -14.52
C ASP A 162 -0.46 -24.78 -13.27
N MET A 163 -0.02 -23.51 -13.35
CA MET A 163 0.66 -22.80 -12.26
C MET A 163 -0.21 -21.73 -11.58
N LEU A 164 -1.47 -21.54 -12.00
CA LEU A 164 -2.37 -20.54 -11.44
C LEU A 164 -3.33 -21.13 -10.40
N LEU A 165 -3.37 -20.54 -9.20
CA LEU A 165 -4.42 -20.76 -8.21
C LEU A 165 -5.30 -19.50 -8.08
N ALA A 166 -6.59 -19.63 -8.40
CA ALA A 166 -7.55 -18.55 -8.30
C ALA A 166 -8.25 -18.53 -6.92
N VAL A 167 -8.16 -17.40 -6.22
CA VAL A 167 -8.85 -17.14 -4.94
C VAL A 167 -10.00 -16.18 -5.18
N ASN A 168 -11.24 -16.58 -4.88
CA ASN A 168 -12.40 -15.70 -5.00
C ASN A 168 -12.33 -14.58 -3.94
N GLY A 169 -12.06 -13.35 -4.38
CA GLY A 169 -11.93 -12.15 -3.55
C GLY A 169 -13.25 -11.50 -3.13
N GLU A 170 -14.40 -11.86 -3.73
CA GLU A 170 -15.69 -11.21 -3.47
C GLU A 170 -16.34 -11.57 -2.11
N ARG A 171 -15.66 -12.35 -1.28
CA ARG A 171 -16.15 -12.85 0.02
C ARG A 171 -15.73 -11.96 1.18
N ALA A 172 -16.07 -12.38 2.40
CA ALA A 172 -15.57 -11.72 3.61
C ALA A 172 -14.03 -11.74 3.64
N PRO A 173 -13.33 -10.64 4.01
CA PRO A 173 -11.87 -10.56 3.97
C PRO A 173 -11.14 -11.67 4.75
N THR A 174 -11.75 -12.19 5.81
CA THR A 174 -11.26 -13.32 6.61
C THR A 174 -11.28 -14.64 5.84
N GLU A 175 -12.31 -14.88 5.03
CA GLU A 175 -12.41 -16.06 4.15
C GLU A 175 -11.45 -15.95 2.97
N VAL A 176 -11.39 -14.78 2.32
CA VAL A 176 -10.43 -14.51 1.24
C VAL A 176 -9.00 -14.76 1.72
N TYR A 177 -8.65 -14.32 2.93
CA TYR A 177 -7.34 -14.58 3.51
C TYR A 177 -7.13 -16.07 3.85
N LYS A 178 -8.13 -16.77 4.38
CA LYS A 178 -8.03 -18.22 4.66
C LYS A 178 -7.73 -19.01 3.39
N ASP A 179 -8.39 -18.68 2.28
CA ASP A 179 -8.17 -19.33 0.99
C ASP A 179 -6.82 -18.95 0.39
N PHE A 180 -6.45 -17.67 0.41
CA PHE A 180 -5.11 -17.20 0.00
C PHE A 180 -4.00 -17.94 0.76
N ARG A 181 -4.12 -18.03 2.08
CA ARG A 181 -3.20 -18.75 2.96
C ARG A 181 -3.13 -20.24 2.61
N THR A 182 -4.26 -20.86 2.26
CA THR A 182 -4.29 -22.25 1.80
C THR A 182 -3.56 -22.40 0.47
N ALA A 183 -3.83 -21.55 -0.52
CA ALA A 183 -3.16 -21.57 -1.83
C ALA A 183 -1.64 -21.37 -1.74
N VAL A 184 -1.15 -20.46 -0.88
CA VAL A 184 0.30 -20.31 -0.64
C VAL A 184 0.90 -21.57 -0.03
N LEU A 185 0.23 -22.19 0.95
CA LEU A 185 0.73 -23.41 1.60
C LEU A 185 0.72 -24.62 0.66
N ASP A 186 -0.28 -24.72 -0.22
CA ASP A 186 -0.41 -25.79 -1.21
C ASP A 186 0.79 -25.78 -2.19
N ILE A 187 1.08 -24.60 -2.77
CA ILE A 187 2.26 -24.39 -3.62
C ILE A 187 3.55 -24.76 -2.88
N LEU A 188 3.74 -24.30 -1.63
CA LEU A 188 4.97 -24.58 -0.87
C LEU A 188 5.10 -26.08 -0.53
N SER A 189 4.01 -26.74 -0.14
CA SER A 189 4.03 -28.16 0.24
C SER A 189 4.23 -29.10 -0.96
N THR A 190 3.74 -28.72 -2.14
CA THR A 190 3.99 -29.47 -3.38
C THR A 190 5.48 -29.55 -3.70
N LEU A 191 6.24 -28.50 -3.40
CA LEU A 191 7.68 -28.43 -3.63
C LEU A 191 8.46 -29.27 -2.61
N GLU A 192 8.08 -29.21 -1.33
CA GLU A 192 8.67 -30.07 -0.28
C GLU A 192 8.51 -31.56 -0.62
N ASN A 193 7.34 -31.95 -1.17
CA ASN A 193 7.08 -33.31 -1.63
C ASN A 193 7.89 -33.68 -2.89
N GLN A 194 8.03 -32.76 -3.86
CA GLN A 194 8.85 -32.99 -5.06
C GLN A 194 10.34 -33.15 -4.72
N GLU A 195 10.87 -32.37 -3.77
CA GLU A 195 12.24 -32.52 -3.26
C GLU A 195 12.42 -33.84 -2.51
N ALA A 196 11.42 -34.29 -1.73
CA ALA A 196 11.47 -35.58 -1.03
C ALA A 196 11.50 -36.78 -2.00
N VAL A 197 10.71 -36.72 -3.08
CA VAL A 197 10.69 -37.75 -4.14
C VAL A 197 12.00 -37.76 -4.93
N MET A 198 12.54 -36.58 -5.28
CA MET A 198 13.83 -36.45 -5.99
C MET A 198 15.04 -36.90 -5.14
N ASN A 199 14.95 -36.78 -3.80
CA ASN A 199 16.00 -37.21 -2.86
C ASN A 199 15.88 -38.68 -2.41
N GLY A 200 14.94 -39.46 -2.97
CA GLY A 200 15.01 -40.91 -2.95
C GLY A 200 14.70 -41.59 -1.61
N VAL A 201 13.65 -41.16 -0.89
CA VAL A 201 13.08 -41.98 0.19
C VAL A 201 12.14 -43.03 -0.42
N THR A 202 12.66 -44.23 -0.66
CA THR A 202 11.82 -45.42 -0.83
C THR A 202 11.45 -45.97 0.54
N GLU A 203 10.17 -45.95 0.90
CA GLU A 203 9.61 -46.93 1.82
C GLU A 203 8.10 -47.12 1.59
N ASP A 204 7.69 -48.37 1.48
CA ASP A 204 6.31 -48.75 1.20
C ASP A 204 5.37 -48.43 2.37
N ASN A 205 4.20 -47.86 2.08
CA ASN A 205 2.97 -48.43 2.64
C ASN A 205 1.70 -48.03 1.88
N VAL A 206 1.02 -49.05 1.35
CA VAL A 206 -0.35 -48.95 0.85
C VAL A 206 -1.32 -49.17 2.02
N THR A 207 -2.09 -48.15 2.41
CA THR A 207 -3.46 -48.35 2.94
C THR A 207 -4.36 -47.13 2.75
N ASN A 208 -5.34 -47.30 1.86
CA ASN A 208 -6.75 -46.88 1.97
C ASN A 208 -7.13 -45.43 2.32
N ALA A 209 -7.54 -44.75 1.25
CA ALA A 209 -8.70 -43.85 1.13
C ALA A 209 -9.59 -43.57 2.37
N SER A 210 -9.91 -42.29 2.54
CA SER A 210 -11.28 -41.86 2.83
C SER A 210 -11.62 -40.69 1.90
N GLU A 211 -12.68 -40.85 1.13
CA GLU A 211 -13.19 -39.82 0.22
C GLU A 211 -13.81 -38.66 1.01
N THR A 212 -13.66 -37.42 0.52
CA THR A 212 -14.69 -36.39 0.67
C THR A 212 -14.65 -35.51 -0.57
N ALA A 213 -15.50 -35.82 -1.54
CA ALA A 213 -15.63 -35.04 -2.75
C ALA A 213 -16.20 -33.64 -2.45
N GLY A 214 -15.56 -32.60 -2.98
CA GLY A 214 -15.93 -31.20 -2.84
C GLY A 214 -15.96 -30.46 -4.18
N THR A 215 -16.58 -31.06 -5.19
CA THR A 215 -16.65 -30.54 -6.56
C THR A 215 -17.44 -29.22 -6.65
N VAL A 216 -16.77 -28.10 -6.98
CA VAL A 216 -17.46 -26.87 -7.43
C VAL A 216 -16.68 -26.15 -8.56
N LEU A 217 -17.12 -26.40 -9.79
CA LEU A 217 -17.12 -25.49 -10.95
C LEU A 217 -15.78 -24.94 -11.50
N ALA A 218 -15.19 -25.74 -12.39
CA ALA A 218 -14.64 -25.18 -13.63
C ALA A 218 -15.73 -25.18 -14.72
N ARG A 219 -16.09 -24.00 -15.28
CA ARG A 219 -16.44 -23.78 -16.70
C ARG A 219 -16.95 -22.36 -17.01
N ASP A 220 -16.69 -21.98 -18.26
CA ASP A 220 -17.39 -20.97 -19.09
C ASP A 220 -17.28 -19.48 -18.74
N LEU A 221 -16.19 -18.86 -19.21
CA LEU A 221 -16.18 -17.47 -19.68
C LEU A 221 -15.63 -17.40 -21.12
N ALA A 222 -16.47 -17.73 -22.09
CA ALA A 222 -16.15 -17.50 -23.50
C ALA A 222 -16.18 -15.99 -23.80
N ILE A 223 -15.07 -15.44 -24.29
CA ILE A 223 -15.01 -14.08 -24.83
C ILE A 223 -15.15 -14.18 -26.36
N GLU A 224 -16.26 -13.68 -26.89
CA GLU A 224 -16.47 -13.59 -28.33
C GLU A 224 -15.44 -12.63 -28.96
N ARG A 225 -14.77 -13.10 -30.02
CA ARG A 225 -13.92 -12.25 -30.87
C ARG A 225 -14.78 -11.62 -31.96
N MET A 226 -14.73 -10.31 -32.10
CA MET A 226 -15.01 -9.65 -33.37
C MET A 226 -13.77 -8.88 -33.84
N ASP A 227 -13.48 -9.07 -35.12
CA ASP A 227 -12.31 -8.57 -35.84
C ASP A 227 -12.73 -7.38 -36.74
N GLY A 228 -11.78 -6.54 -37.15
CA GLY A 228 -12.02 -5.50 -38.16
C GLY A 228 -11.48 -4.09 -37.85
N GLY A 229 -10.31 -3.77 -38.40
CA GLY A 229 -10.02 -2.44 -38.95
C GLY A 229 -10.13 -2.47 -40.48
N PRO A 230 -9.50 -1.54 -41.25
CA PRO A 230 -8.85 -0.28 -40.87
C PRO A 230 -9.20 0.92 -41.81
N ASN A 231 -8.43 2.02 -41.70
CA ASN A 231 -8.40 3.31 -42.47
C ASN A 231 -9.01 4.51 -41.71
N GLY A 232 -8.49 5.75 -41.80
CA GLY A 232 -7.25 6.30 -42.40
C GLY A 232 -7.12 7.78 -41.95
N ALA A 233 -5.96 8.26 -41.51
CA ALA A 233 -4.92 8.97 -42.30
C ALA A 233 -5.05 10.52 -42.31
N VAL A 234 -3.88 11.21 -42.33
CA VAL A 234 -3.64 12.67 -42.58
C VAL A 234 -4.25 13.66 -41.52
N THR A 235 -3.71 14.85 -41.18
CA THR A 235 -2.64 15.71 -41.74
C THR A 235 -1.92 16.56 -40.67
N ALA A 236 -0.66 16.89 -40.96
CA ALA A 236 0.27 17.77 -40.24
C ALA A 236 0.09 19.30 -40.45
N LEU A 237 0.59 20.09 -39.49
CA LEU A 237 1.10 21.48 -39.60
C LEU A 237 2.13 21.64 -38.44
N LYS A 238 3.44 21.97 -38.60
CA LYS A 238 4.11 23.18 -39.16
C LYS A 238 3.67 24.48 -38.48
N THR A 239 4.52 25.44 -38.04
CA THR A 239 6.00 25.60 -37.90
C THR A 239 6.24 26.91 -37.12
N GLY A 240 7.34 27.08 -36.38
CA GLY A 240 7.70 28.41 -35.83
C GLY A 240 8.90 28.47 -34.88
N THR A 241 10.05 28.91 -35.39
CA THR A 241 11.21 29.46 -34.65
C THR A 241 10.92 30.93 -34.22
N THR A 242 11.56 31.59 -33.24
CA THR A 242 13.00 31.72 -32.95
C THR A 242 13.31 32.21 -31.50
N SER A 243 14.61 32.15 -31.16
CA SER A 243 15.40 33.07 -30.31
C SER A 243 15.22 33.08 -28.79
N ALA A 244 16.37 33.15 -28.12
CA ALA A 244 16.54 33.30 -26.67
C ALA A 244 16.53 34.77 -26.24
N ASP A 245 16.32 35.00 -24.94
CA ASP A 245 17.21 35.84 -24.15
C ASP A 245 17.16 35.44 -22.67
N ASP A 246 18.18 35.88 -21.92
CA ASP A 246 18.61 35.41 -20.61
C ASP A 246 17.93 36.19 -19.46
N ASP A 247 17.36 35.51 -18.46
CA ASP A 247 17.24 36.07 -17.10
C ASP A 247 17.26 34.98 -16.00
N SER A 248 17.94 35.33 -14.92
CA SER A 248 18.46 34.45 -13.89
C SER A 248 17.49 34.22 -12.73
N GLY A 249 16.70 33.14 -12.81
CA GLY A 249 15.74 32.72 -11.77
C GLY A 249 16.19 31.53 -10.91
N VAL A 250 17.29 31.64 -10.15
CA VAL A 250 17.78 30.53 -9.30
C VAL A 250 16.86 30.32 -8.08
N VAL A 251 15.89 29.41 -8.19
CA VAL A 251 15.07 28.96 -7.05
C VAL A 251 15.87 27.96 -6.20
N VAL A 252 16.54 28.45 -5.17
CA VAL A 252 17.24 27.61 -4.17
C VAL A 252 16.22 26.95 -3.25
N THR A 253 15.79 25.72 -3.56
CA THR A 253 15.11 24.85 -2.60
C THR A 253 16.11 24.33 -1.57
N GLN A 254 16.26 25.04 -0.44
CA GLN A 254 17.03 24.54 0.69
C GLN A 254 16.39 23.25 1.23
N GLN A 255 17.15 22.15 1.26
CA GLN A 255 16.75 20.96 2.01
C GLN A 255 16.57 21.32 3.49
N PRO A 256 15.53 20.82 4.17
CA PRO A 256 15.34 21.08 5.59
C PRO A 256 16.47 20.42 6.39
N LYS A 257 17.21 21.21 7.17
CA LYS A 257 18.28 20.70 8.04
C LYS A 257 17.72 19.76 9.09
N LEU A 258 18.18 18.50 9.08
CA LEU A 258 17.96 17.53 10.14
C LEU A 258 18.46 18.12 11.47
N ARG A 259 17.54 18.38 12.40
CA ARG A 259 17.84 18.93 13.72
C ARG A 259 17.90 17.77 14.72
N GLN A 260 19.05 17.58 15.38
CA GLN A 260 19.12 16.66 16.52
C GLN A 260 18.14 17.13 17.60
N VAL A 261 17.29 16.21 18.08
CA VAL A 261 16.33 16.49 19.15
C VAL A 261 17.09 16.43 20.48
N ALA A 262 17.08 17.55 21.21
CA ALA A 262 17.70 17.65 22.53
C ALA A 262 16.95 16.86 23.61
N GLY A 263 17.61 16.60 24.73
CA GLY A 263 17.06 15.90 25.88
C GLY A 263 15.90 16.63 26.60
N PRO A 264 15.32 16.01 27.66
CA PRO A 264 14.03 16.41 28.19
C PRO A 264 14.02 17.73 28.99
N ASN A 265 13.10 18.61 28.58
CA ASN A 265 12.40 19.67 29.33
C ASN A 265 13.17 20.75 30.13
N GLU A 266 13.21 21.96 29.56
CA GLU A 266 13.21 23.24 30.29
C GLU A 266 11.96 24.11 29.97
N SER A 267 10.83 23.50 29.56
CA SER A 267 9.55 24.22 29.42
C SER A 267 8.52 23.74 30.43
N GLY A 268 7.96 24.67 31.20
CA GLY A 268 7.00 24.44 32.29
C GLY A 268 5.60 23.98 31.85
N SER A 269 5.55 22.92 31.05
CA SER A 269 4.32 22.22 30.66
C SER A 269 4.13 20.99 31.55
N ASP A 270 2.94 20.88 32.16
CA ASP A 270 2.50 19.76 33.02
C ASP A 270 2.12 18.50 32.20
N LEU A 271 2.94 18.23 31.16
CA LEU A 271 2.82 17.19 30.15
C LEU A 271 4.23 16.74 29.70
N PRO A 272 4.42 15.45 29.40
CA PRO A 272 5.69 14.94 28.88
C PRO A 272 5.98 15.45 27.46
N PRO A 273 7.18 15.18 26.91
CA PRO A 273 7.51 15.50 25.53
C PRO A 273 6.51 14.88 24.54
N ILE A 274 5.94 15.71 23.65
CA ILE A 274 4.99 15.28 22.62
C ILE A 274 5.66 15.35 21.25
N ILE A 275 5.41 14.34 20.41
CA ILE A 275 5.77 14.32 18.99
C ILE A 275 4.47 14.25 18.18
N TRP A 276 4.34 15.11 17.17
CA TRP A 276 3.23 15.02 16.21
C TRP A 276 3.63 14.17 15.02
N VAL A 277 2.78 13.23 14.64
CA VAL A 277 2.92 12.41 13.43
C VAL A 277 1.78 12.78 12.49
N ILE A 278 2.10 13.63 11.52
CA ILE A 278 1.21 14.00 10.44
C ILE A 278 1.55 13.19 9.19
N GLY A 279 0.59 13.05 8.29
CA GLY A 279 0.74 12.25 7.09
C GLY A 279 -0.63 12.00 6.49
N GLY A 280 -0.68 11.90 5.17
CA GLY A 280 -1.93 11.76 4.45
C GLY A 280 -2.71 10.48 4.82
N PRO A 281 -3.93 10.33 4.33
CA PRO A 281 -4.66 9.06 4.35
C PRO A 281 -3.80 7.89 3.84
N GLY A 282 -4.05 6.66 4.28
CA GLY A 282 -3.31 5.47 3.82
C GLY A 282 -1.81 5.36 4.20
N SER A 283 -1.18 6.42 4.72
CA SER A 283 0.25 6.47 5.17
C SER A 283 0.64 5.52 6.32
N ASN A 284 -0.28 4.65 6.77
CA ASN A 284 -0.09 3.72 7.89
C ASN A 284 0.40 4.37 9.21
N LYS A 285 0.22 5.69 9.37
CA LYS A 285 0.66 6.49 10.53
C LYS A 285 0.39 5.86 11.89
N ALA A 286 -0.84 5.40 12.14
CA ALA A 286 -1.22 4.77 13.40
C ALA A 286 -0.42 3.46 13.66
N THR A 287 -0.20 2.64 12.64
CA THR A 287 0.57 1.38 12.73
C THR A 287 2.05 1.66 13.02
N LEU A 288 2.62 2.68 12.38
CA LEU A 288 4.01 3.10 12.62
C LEU A 288 4.18 3.68 14.04
N CYS A 289 3.23 4.49 14.52
CA CYS A 289 3.24 5.01 15.88
C CYS A 289 3.14 3.89 16.94
N LEU A 290 2.27 2.90 16.73
CA LEU A 290 2.15 1.74 17.62
C LEU A 290 3.45 0.92 17.67
N LYS A 291 4.09 0.69 16.51
CA LYS A 291 5.42 0.04 16.46
C LYS A 291 6.48 0.85 17.19
N ALA A 292 6.51 2.18 17.00
CA ALA A 292 7.46 3.07 17.66
C ALA A 292 7.31 3.03 19.19
N VAL A 293 6.09 3.08 19.72
CA VAL A 293 5.84 2.93 21.17
C VAL A 293 6.21 1.53 21.67
N GLY A 294 5.93 0.47 20.91
CA GLY A 294 6.35 -0.90 21.25
C GLY A 294 7.87 -1.08 21.37
N LEU A 295 8.65 -0.25 20.68
CA LEU A 295 10.12 -0.23 20.74
C LEU A 295 10.68 0.73 21.82
N ASN A 296 9.85 1.60 22.40
CA ASN A 296 10.28 2.65 23.34
C ASN A 296 9.47 2.57 24.65
N PRO A 297 9.92 1.77 25.64
CA PRO A 297 9.25 1.64 26.93
C PRO A 297 8.99 2.99 27.62
N GLY A 298 7.82 3.12 28.24
CA GLY A 298 7.36 4.34 28.91
C GLY A 298 6.66 5.36 28.00
N TRP A 299 6.79 5.25 26.67
CA TRP A 299 6.04 6.10 25.73
C TRP A 299 4.57 5.65 25.59
N ALA A 300 3.73 6.54 25.06
CA ALA A 300 2.33 6.25 24.73
C ALA A 300 1.92 6.83 23.37
N HIS A 301 0.82 6.33 22.82
CA HIS A 301 0.29 6.73 21.52
C HIS A 301 -1.18 7.17 21.61
N ILE A 302 -1.45 8.39 21.13
CA ILE A 302 -2.80 8.93 20.92
C ILE A 302 -3.07 8.95 19.41
N SER A 303 -4.10 8.22 18.96
CA SER A 303 -4.59 8.32 17.58
C SER A 303 -5.90 9.09 17.55
N VAL A 304 -5.86 10.35 17.14
CA VAL A 304 -7.05 11.24 17.13
C VAL A 304 -8.14 10.67 16.23
N GLY A 305 -7.77 10.13 15.06
CA GLY A 305 -8.72 9.46 14.18
C GLY A 305 -9.33 8.18 14.78
N ARG A 306 -8.66 7.48 15.71
CA ARG A 306 -9.28 6.36 16.45
C ARG A 306 -10.25 6.86 17.50
N LEU A 307 -9.88 7.90 18.25
CA LEU A 307 -10.74 8.49 19.29
C LEU A 307 -12.04 9.03 18.71
N LEU A 308 -11.99 9.70 17.55
CA LEU A 308 -13.17 10.18 16.84
C LEU A 308 -14.08 9.04 16.36
N ARG A 309 -13.52 7.97 15.79
CA ARG A 309 -14.30 6.78 15.36
C ARG A 309 -14.95 6.03 16.54
N ASN A 310 -14.24 5.89 17.66
CA ASN A 310 -14.84 5.30 18.87
C ASN A 310 -16.11 6.07 19.31
N ILE A 311 -16.17 7.39 19.10
CA ILE A 311 -17.36 8.20 19.37
C ILE A 311 -18.48 7.92 18.36
N THR A 312 -18.19 7.77 17.07
CA THR A 312 -19.21 7.47 16.04
C THR A 312 -19.84 6.08 16.21
N ASP A 313 -19.00 5.11 16.59
CA ASP A 313 -19.36 3.70 16.75
C ASP A 313 -20.19 3.47 18.02
N SER A 314 -20.00 4.29 19.06
CA SER A 314 -20.74 4.23 20.34
C SER A 314 -22.20 4.70 20.26
N ALA A 315 -22.75 4.89 19.06
CA ALA A 315 -24.13 5.32 18.80
C ALA A 315 -24.61 6.48 19.71
N PRO A 316 -23.97 7.67 19.62
CA PRO A 316 -24.20 8.76 20.57
C PRO A 316 -25.65 9.27 20.53
N ARG A 317 -26.18 9.61 21.70
CA ARG A 317 -27.53 10.17 21.85
C ARG A 317 -27.65 11.50 21.10
N ALA A 318 -28.80 11.73 20.48
CA ALA A 318 -29.14 13.02 19.86
C ALA A 318 -28.93 14.18 20.84
N ASN A 319 -28.60 15.36 20.30
CA ASN A 319 -28.31 16.59 21.06
C ASN A 319 -27.09 16.51 22.00
N THR A 320 -26.09 15.69 21.68
CA THR A 320 -24.78 15.66 22.39
C THR A 320 -23.64 16.17 21.50
N GLU A 321 -22.57 16.67 22.10
CA GLU A 321 -21.31 17.01 21.39
C GLU A 321 -20.80 15.81 20.56
N SER A 322 -20.92 14.59 21.10
CA SER A 322 -20.63 13.34 20.40
C SER A 322 -21.50 13.09 19.16
N PHE A 323 -22.75 13.55 19.18
CA PHE A 323 -23.64 13.49 18.00
C PHE A 323 -23.22 14.51 16.94
N ALA A 324 -22.84 15.74 17.33
CA ALA A 324 -22.31 16.74 16.40
C ALA A 324 -20.99 16.29 15.73
N VAL A 325 -20.12 15.59 16.48
CA VAL A 325 -18.93 14.92 15.92
C VAL A 325 -19.34 13.85 14.90
N LYS A 326 -20.34 13.02 15.21
CA LYS A 326 -20.83 11.98 14.30
C LYS A 326 -21.47 12.55 13.03
N GLU A 327 -22.24 13.62 13.15
CA GLU A 327 -22.88 14.31 12.03
C GLU A 327 -21.85 14.94 11.10
N ALA A 328 -20.90 15.72 11.65
CA ALA A 328 -19.80 16.31 10.87
C ALA A 328 -18.97 15.25 10.14
N LEU A 329 -18.57 14.18 10.83
CA LEU A 329 -17.78 13.10 10.21
C LEU A 329 -18.58 12.31 9.16
N ALA A 330 -19.89 12.14 9.35
CA ALA A 330 -20.77 11.52 8.35
C ALA A 330 -21.00 12.41 7.12
N ALA A 331 -20.92 13.74 7.27
CA ALA A 331 -20.91 14.70 6.17
C ALA A 331 -19.54 14.81 5.47
N GLY A 332 -18.48 14.21 6.02
CA GLY A 332 -17.11 14.33 5.52
C GLY A 332 -16.37 15.61 5.98
N ASP A 333 -16.98 16.36 6.90
CA ASP A 333 -16.43 17.57 7.49
C ASP A 333 -15.44 17.27 8.63
N MET A 334 -14.66 18.28 9.00
CA MET A 334 -13.82 18.20 10.19
C MET A 334 -14.69 18.19 11.46
N ALA A 335 -14.37 17.29 12.39
CA ALA A 335 -14.98 17.28 13.72
C ALA A 335 -14.84 18.66 14.40
N PRO A 336 -15.89 19.20 15.05
CA PRO A 336 -15.87 20.54 15.63
C PRO A 336 -14.68 20.76 16.57
N GLU A 337 -13.95 21.88 16.40
CA GLU A 337 -12.68 22.09 17.12
C GLU A 337 -12.82 22.02 18.65
N LYS A 338 -13.94 22.51 19.20
CA LYS A 338 -14.26 22.41 20.63
C LYS A 338 -14.27 20.96 21.12
N SER A 339 -15.01 20.10 20.42
CA SER A 339 -15.11 18.66 20.70
C SER A 339 -13.76 17.95 20.53
N LEU A 340 -13.02 18.25 19.45
CA LEU A 340 -11.68 17.71 19.20
C LEU A 340 -10.69 18.09 20.33
N ASN A 341 -10.67 19.37 20.72
CA ASN A 341 -9.78 19.88 21.77
C ASN A 341 -10.09 19.26 23.13
N GLN A 342 -11.37 19.09 23.48
CA GLN A 342 -11.81 18.41 24.70
C GLN A 342 -11.39 16.93 24.71
N LEU A 343 -11.58 16.22 23.59
CA LEU A 343 -11.20 14.82 23.42
C LEU A 343 -9.68 14.61 23.57
N LEU A 344 -8.89 15.46 22.92
CA LEU A 344 -7.43 15.42 23.01
C LEU A 344 -6.96 15.74 24.44
N GLU A 345 -7.54 16.76 25.10
CA GLU A 345 -7.22 17.10 26.49
C GLU A 345 -7.51 15.95 27.46
N THR A 346 -8.65 15.28 27.34
CA THR A 346 -9.00 14.13 28.20
C THR A 346 -7.95 13.01 28.09
N ASN A 347 -7.46 12.72 26.89
CA ASN A 347 -6.46 11.68 26.67
C ASN A 347 -5.06 12.11 27.13
N LEU A 348 -4.66 13.37 26.90
CA LEU A 348 -3.39 13.91 27.39
C LEU A 348 -3.30 13.90 28.92
N ARG A 349 -4.41 14.20 29.62
CA ARG A 349 -4.47 14.13 31.10
C ARG A 349 -4.25 12.71 31.63
N GLN A 350 -4.66 11.67 30.90
CA GLN A 350 -4.50 10.26 31.27
C GLN A 350 -3.07 9.72 31.06
N LEU A 351 -2.20 10.46 30.35
CA LEU A 351 -0.87 10.02 29.94
C LEU A 351 0.26 10.91 30.50
N ARG A 352 -0.03 11.66 31.58
CA ARG A 352 0.93 12.55 32.27
C ARG A 352 2.09 11.81 32.93
N ASP A 353 1.91 10.52 33.20
CA ASP A 353 2.89 9.61 33.81
C ASP A 353 3.92 9.05 32.80
N ARG A 354 3.77 9.35 31.50
CA ARG A 354 4.58 8.78 30.42
C ARG A 354 5.89 9.52 30.20
N THR A 355 6.88 8.82 29.67
CA THR A 355 8.19 9.41 29.30
C THR A 355 8.12 10.22 28.00
N GLY A 356 7.09 9.99 27.17
CA GLY A 356 6.79 10.74 25.97
C GLY A 356 5.48 10.28 25.33
N ILE A 357 4.87 11.12 24.50
CA ILE A 357 3.60 10.84 23.82
C ILE A 357 3.73 11.10 22.31
N ILE A 358 3.35 10.12 21.50
CA ILE A 358 3.19 10.28 20.06
C ILE A 358 1.71 10.56 19.77
N VAL A 359 1.40 11.61 19.01
CA VAL A 359 0.03 11.95 18.59
C VAL A 359 -0.08 11.88 17.08
N ASP A 360 -0.96 11.00 16.55
CA ASP A 360 -1.27 10.92 15.12
C ASP A 360 -2.64 11.48 14.76
N GLY A 361 -2.74 12.07 13.57
CA GLY A 361 -3.98 12.66 13.04
C GLY A 361 -4.30 14.08 13.54
N TYR A 362 -3.35 14.70 14.23
CA TYR A 362 -3.37 16.09 14.73
C TYR A 362 -1.93 16.65 14.71
N PRO A 363 -1.74 17.96 14.45
CA PRO A 363 -2.73 18.94 14.02
C PRO A 363 -3.07 18.81 12.53
N ARG A 364 -4.28 19.24 12.15
CA ARG A 364 -4.76 19.27 10.76
C ARG A 364 -4.75 20.68 10.13
N ASN A 365 -4.71 21.73 10.94
CA ASN A 365 -4.69 23.12 10.48
C ASN A 365 -3.76 23.99 11.37
N LEU A 366 -3.46 25.21 10.95
CA LEU A 366 -2.59 26.12 11.71
C LEU A 366 -3.27 26.68 12.98
N GLN A 367 -4.61 26.67 13.04
CA GLN A 367 -5.37 27.08 14.23
C GLN A 367 -5.15 26.10 15.39
N GLN A 368 -5.14 24.79 15.12
CA GLN A 368 -4.83 23.72 16.07
C GLN A 368 -3.38 23.81 16.57
N VAL A 369 -2.41 24.11 15.69
CA VAL A 369 -1.01 24.39 16.11
C VAL A 369 -1.00 25.54 17.12
N LYS A 370 -1.56 26.70 16.76
CA LYS A 370 -1.60 27.88 17.62
C LYS A 370 -2.35 27.62 18.94
N TYR A 371 -3.47 26.91 18.90
CA TYR A 371 -4.23 26.52 20.09
C TYR A 371 -3.39 25.66 21.04
N PHE A 372 -2.71 24.65 20.50
CA PHE A 372 -1.88 23.74 21.29
C PHE A 372 -0.68 24.47 21.92
N GLU A 373 0.09 25.22 21.13
CA GLU A 373 1.23 26.00 21.62
C GLU A 373 0.80 26.98 22.72
N ASN A 374 -0.31 27.69 22.52
CA ASN A 374 -0.81 28.67 23.48
C ASN A 374 -1.31 28.02 24.77
N LYS A 375 -1.96 26.85 24.69
CA LYS A 375 -2.55 26.14 25.84
C LYS A 375 -1.52 25.37 26.66
N TYR A 376 -0.64 24.62 26.00
CA TYR A 376 0.29 23.70 26.66
C TYR A 376 1.73 24.24 26.76
N LYS A 377 2.03 25.41 26.18
CA LYS A 377 3.36 26.06 26.21
C LYS A 377 4.51 25.19 25.71
N GLN A 378 4.19 24.25 24.82
CA GLN A 378 5.12 23.30 24.22
C GLN A 378 5.05 23.43 22.70
N ARG A 379 6.18 23.23 22.00
CA ARG A 379 6.26 23.16 20.54
C ARG A 379 6.70 21.77 20.10
N PRO A 380 5.78 20.82 19.93
CA PRO A 380 6.10 19.46 19.49
C PRO A 380 6.86 19.43 18.15
N PRO A 381 7.96 18.67 18.02
CA PRO A 381 8.52 18.35 16.72
C PRO A 381 7.49 17.56 15.88
N ILE A 382 7.53 17.80 14.57
CA ILE A 382 6.61 17.20 13.61
C ILE A 382 7.36 16.19 12.74
N ILE A 383 6.89 14.95 12.74
CA ILE A 383 7.25 13.94 11.76
C ILE A 383 6.17 13.96 10.68
N LEU A 384 6.56 14.33 9.47
CA LEU A 384 5.74 14.15 8.27
C LEU A 384 6.02 12.76 7.69
N LEU A 385 5.03 11.88 7.75
CA LEU A 385 5.01 10.65 6.97
C LEU A 385 4.56 11.01 5.55
N ASP A 386 5.54 11.36 4.73
CA ASP A 386 5.37 11.50 3.30
C ASP A 386 5.16 10.12 2.68
N CYS A 387 4.09 9.98 1.92
CA CYS A 387 3.71 8.75 1.22
C CYS A 387 3.22 9.18 -0.15
N SER A 388 3.64 8.46 -1.20
CA SER A 388 3.29 8.82 -2.57
C SER A 388 1.78 8.98 -2.72
N LYS A 389 1.34 9.88 -3.62
CA LYS A 389 -0.09 10.19 -3.80
C LYS A 389 -0.97 8.97 -4.13
N LEU A 390 -0.35 7.86 -4.53
CA LEU A 390 -0.96 6.57 -4.85
C LEU A 390 -1.33 5.74 -3.60
N GLN A 391 -0.70 6.00 -2.45
CA GLN A 391 -1.12 5.40 -1.17
C GLN A 391 -2.23 6.21 -0.48
N LEU A 392 -2.44 7.48 -0.85
CA LEU A 392 -3.48 8.34 -0.28
C LEU A 392 -4.91 7.85 -0.55
N GLY A 393 -5.12 7.03 -1.59
CA GLY A 393 -6.40 6.37 -1.88
C GLY A 393 -6.73 5.16 -1.01
N ARG A 394 -5.91 4.83 0.00
CA ARG A 394 -6.14 3.73 0.97
C ARG A 394 -6.55 4.24 2.36
N GLY A 395 -7.08 5.47 2.41
CA GLY A 395 -7.68 6.06 3.60
C GLY A 395 -8.90 5.31 4.13
N ARG A 396 -9.28 5.60 5.37
CA ARG A 396 -10.55 5.14 5.96
C ARG A 396 -11.70 6.05 5.55
N ILE A 397 -12.91 5.66 5.93
CA ILE A 397 -14.18 6.23 5.42
C ILE A 397 -14.38 7.73 5.77
N ASP A 398 -13.54 8.27 6.65
CA ASP A 398 -13.51 9.65 7.15
C ASP A 398 -12.33 10.50 6.61
N ASP A 399 -11.51 9.95 5.71
CA ASP A 399 -10.36 10.64 5.11
C ASP A 399 -10.79 11.43 3.84
N THR A 400 -11.33 12.64 4.01
CA THR A 400 -11.77 13.52 2.91
C THR A 400 -10.66 14.41 2.32
N VAL A 401 -10.76 14.73 1.03
CA VAL A 401 -9.79 15.55 0.27
C VAL A 401 -9.64 16.98 0.82
N SER A 402 -10.68 17.51 1.47
CA SER A 402 -10.64 18.80 2.19
C SER A 402 -9.65 18.82 3.37
N SER A 403 -9.18 17.65 3.85
CA SER A 403 -8.09 17.55 4.83
C SER A 403 -6.67 17.64 4.23
N LEU A 404 -6.55 17.70 2.89
CA LEU A 404 -5.28 17.71 2.15
C LEU A 404 -4.92 19.07 1.54
N SER A 405 -5.82 20.06 1.60
CA SER A 405 -5.57 21.41 1.07
C SER A 405 -5.23 22.41 2.18
N PRO A 406 -4.11 23.15 2.10
CA PRO A 406 -3.98 24.39 2.86
C PRO A 406 -5.07 25.37 2.41
N SER A 407 -5.74 26.02 3.36
CA SER A 407 -6.79 27.00 3.10
C SER A 407 -6.26 28.17 2.24
N PRO A 408 -6.91 28.54 1.12
CA PRO A 408 -6.47 29.66 0.30
C PRO A 408 -6.78 31.00 0.99
N GLY A 409 -5.74 31.77 1.30
CA GLY A 409 -5.81 33.10 1.91
C GLY A 409 -4.72 33.30 2.97
N THR A 410 -3.96 34.40 2.99
CA THR A 410 -3.93 35.58 2.12
C THR A 410 -2.49 36.07 2.07
N LEU A 411 -1.99 36.47 0.89
CA LEU A 411 -0.74 37.23 0.80
C LEU A 411 -1.02 38.68 1.21
N SER A 412 -0.54 39.06 2.40
CA SER A 412 -0.39 40.43 2.89
C SER A 412 0.72 40.48 3.92
#